data_AF-A0A9J6FD18-F1
#
_entry.id   AF-A0A9J6FD18-F1
#
_cell.length_a   1.000
_cell.length_b   1.000
_cell.length_c   1.000
_cell.angle_alpha   90.00
_cell.angle_beta   90.00
_cell.angle_gamma   90.00
#
_symmetry.space_group_name_H-M   'P 1'
#
loop_
_entity.id
_entity.type
_entity.pdbx_description
1 polymer ?
#
loop_
_entity_poly.entity_id
_entity_poly.type
_entity_poly.pdbx_seq_one_letter_code
_entity_poly.pdbx_strand_id
1 'polypeptide(L)'
;MKYVGAVSGEVGFSHLVRCRLEVQLHGLETTESKVCSLIVDEMKIRQKLKYSKEVHLSVTLTWTPSHSVLFRNLTMKPWQIQSCVFCSAGLHARYKIPVGYFFTKGCTEEQLAEVSRYVIQTTTYVGINVICVVTDSHRINVAAMQILPGAEGKTCSTPC
;
A
#
# COMPACT_ATOMS: atom_id res chain seq x y z
N MET A 1 1.26 -0.86 -32.50
CA MET A 1 0.29 -1.16 -31.42
C MET A 1 1.04 -1.31 -30.11
N LYS A 2 0.76 -0.48 -29.09
CA LYS A 2 1.29 -0.69 -27.74
C LYS A 2 0.34 -1.64 -27.02
N TYR A 3 0.70 -2.91 -26.97
CA TYR A 3 -0.05 -3.93 -26.22
C TYR A 3 0.20 -3.68 -24.72
N VAL A 4 -0.82 -3.18 -24.04
CA VAL A 4 -0.92 -3.24 -22.58
C VAL A 4 -1.65 -4.57 -22.36
N GLY A 5 -0.96 -5.59 -21.84
CA GLY A 5 -1.55 -6.94 -21.72
C GLY A 5 -2.81 -6.99 -20.86
N ALA A 6 -3.33 -8.19 -20.60
CA ALA A 6 -4.43 -8.36 -19.64
C ALA A 6 -3.95 -7.96 -18.24
N VAL A 7 -4.41 -6.81 -17.73
CA VAL A 7 -4.12 -6.34 -16.38
C VAL A 7 -5.40 -6.47 -15.58
N SER A 8 -5.43 -7.38 -14.60
CA SER A 8 -6.47 -7.34 -13.58
C SER A 8 -6.12 -6.19 -12.63
N GLY A 9 -6.94 -5.13 -12.60
CA GLY A 9 -6.79 -3.99 -11.70
C GLY A 9 -7.15 -4.36 -10.26
N GLU A 10 -6.64 -5.49 -9.77
CA GLU A 10 -6.93 -6.05 -8.45
C GLU A 10 -6.46 -5.11 -7.35
N VAL A 11 -7.37 -4.85 -6.42
CA VAL A 11 -7.11 -4.03 -5.24
C VAL A 11 -6.28 -4.83 -4.23
N GLY A 12 -5.33 -4.16 -3.59
CA GLY A 12 -4.44 -4.71 -2.58
C GLY A 12 -3.06 -5.05 -3.13
N PHE A 13 -2.45 -6.10 -2.59
CA PHE A 13 -1.18 -6.65 -3.05
C PHE A 13 -1.46 -7.66 -4.17
N SER A 14 -1.45 -7.21 -5.43
CA SER A 14 -1.84 -8.06 -6.56
C SER A 14 -0.75 -9.05 -6.96
N HIS A 15 -1.13 -10.13 -7.66
CA HIS A 15 -0.17 -11.08 -8.22
C HIS A 15 0.85 -10.41 -9.15
N LEU A 16 0.42 -9.43 -9.96
CA LEU A 16 1.32 -8.71 -10.86
C LEU A 16 2.37 -7.90 -10.11
N VAL A 17 1.98 -7.28 -8.98
CA VAL A 17 2.91 -6.60 -8.08
C VAL A 17 3.92 -7.59 -7.50
N ARG A 18 3.45 -8.75 -7.04
CA ARG A 18 4.33 -9.81 -6.53
C ARG A 18 5.39 -10.21 -7.55
N CYS A 19 4.97 -10.56 -8.77
CA CYS A 19 5.90 -10.95 -9.83
C CYS A 19 6.87 -9.82 -10.16
N ARG A 20 6.40 -8.58 -10.18
CA ARG A 20 7.27 -7.43 -10.44
C ARG A 20 8.35 -7.28 -9.35
N LEU A 21 7.99 -7.49 -8.08
CA LEU A 21 8.94 -7.45 -6.98
C LEU A 21 9.93 -8.61 -7.02
N GLU A 22 9.48 -9.82 -7.35
CA GLU A 22 10.35 -11.00 -7.51
C GLU A 22 11.38 -10.78 -8.63
N VAL A 23 10.96 -10.25 -9.78
CA VAL A 23 11.88 -9.89 -10.88
C VAL A 23 12.88 -8.81 -10.43
N GLN A 24 12.42 -7.81 -9.68
CA GLN A 24 13.33 -6.80 -9.14
C GLN A 24 14.35 -7.43 -8.17
N LEU A 25 13.89 -8.33 -7.30
CA LEU A 25 14.74 -9.00 -6.31
C LEU A 25 15.80 -9.89 -6.94
N HIS A 26 15.49 -10.54 -8.06
CA HIS A 26 16.47 -11.30 -8.84
C HIS A 26 17.63 -10.42 -9.36
N GLY A 27 17.40 -9.13 -9.59
CA GLY A 27 18.45 -8.17 -9.95
C GLY A 27 19.21 -7.59 -8.75
N LEU A 28 18.86 -7.95 -7.52
CA LEU A 28 19.45 -7.44 -6.27
C LEU A 28 20.34 -8.52 -5.64
N GLU A 29 21.64 -8.45 -5.91
CA GLU A 29 22.62 -9.47 -5.47
C GLU A 29 22.94 -9.37 -3.97
N THR A 30 23.13 -8.15 -3.44
CA THR A 30 23.56 -7.93 -2.06
C THR A 30 22.37 -7.77 -1.11
N THR A 31 22.54 -8.18 0.15
CA THR A 31 21.50 -7.99 1.18
C THR A 31 21.15 -6.52 1.40
N GLU A 32 22.15 -5.62 1.33
CA GLU A 32 21.96 -4.17 1.46
C GLU A 32 21.04 -3.60 0.36
N SER A 33 21.14 -4.15 -0.86
CA SER A 33 20.31 -3.74 -1.99
C SER A 33 18.83 -4.14 -1.84
N LYS A 34 18.54 -5.12 -0.96
CA LYS A 34 17.19 -5.61 -0.63
C LYS A 34 16.51 -4.82 0.49
N VAL A 35 17.16 -3.76 0.97
CA VAL A 35 16.61 -2.88 2.02
C VAL A 35 15.82 -1.74 1.38
N CYS A 36 14.63 -1.46 1.90
CA CYS A 36 13.75 -0.42 1.39
C CYS A 36 13.05 0.41 2.48
N SER A 37 12.60 1.59 2.08
CA SER A 37 11.56 2.35 2.76
C SER A 37 10.19 2.04 2.13
N LEU A 38 9.16 1.98 2.96
CA LEU A 38 7.77 1.89 2.51
C LEU A 38 7.12 3.27 2.60
N ILE A 39 6.74 3.84 1.47
CA ILE A 39 6.06 5.13 1.38
C ILE A 39 4.55 4.87 1.34
N VAL A 40 3.80 5.54 2.20
CA VAL A 40 2.33 5.47 2.29
C VAL A 40 1.74 6.84 2.03
N ASP A 41 0.74 6.90 1.14
CA ASP A 41 0.03 8.14 0.85
C ASP A 41 -1.46 7.87 0.56
N GLU A 42 -2.31 8.81 0.96
CA GLU A 42 -3.75 8.79 0.69
C GLU A 42 -4.10 9.80 -0.40
N MET A 43 -4.53 9.30 -1.56
CA MET A 43 -4.91 10.12 -2.70
C MET A 43 -6.43 10.23 -2.83
N LYS A 44 -6.95 11.47 -2.87
CA LYS A 44 -8.35 11.73 -3.22
C LYS A 44 -8.55 11.55 -4.73
N ILE A 45 -9.39 10.59 -5.11
CA ILE A 45 -9.70 10.32 -6.52
C ILE A 45 -10.89 11.18 -6.95
N ARG A 46 -10.65 12.11 -7.89
CA ARG A 46 -11.72 12.88 -8.52
C ARG A 46 -12.53 11.97 -9.43
N GLN A 47 -13.82 11.87 -9.17
CA GLN A 47 -14.67 11.02 -9.99
C GLN A 47 -15.12 11.74 -11.26
N LYS A 48 -14.89 11.09 -12.40
CA LYS A 48 -15.64 11.31 -13.63
C LYS A 48 -16.38 10.01 -13.91
N LEU A 49 -17.70 10.08 -14.09
CA LEU A 49 -18.53 8.94 -14.48
C LEU A 49 -18.01 8.41 -15.83
N LYS A 50 -17.16 7.39 -15.78
CA LYS A 50 -16.83 6.56 -16.93
C LYS A 50 -17.60 5.27 -16.74
N TYR A 51 -18.55 5.02 -17.63
CA TYR A 51 -19.23 3.74 -17.72
C TYR A 51 -18.20 2.68 -18.13
N SER A 52 -17.65 1.97 -17.15
CA SER A 52 -16.97 0.70 -17.36
C SER A 52 -17.92 -0.41 -16.93
N LYS A 53 -18.11 -1.43 -17.77
CA LYS A 53 -18.89 -2.63 -17.41
C LYS A 53 -18.19 -3.49 -16.36
N GLU A 54 -16.95 -3.13 -16.00
CA GLU A 54 -16.19 -3.78 -14.95
C GLU A 54 -16.61 -3.26 -13.58
N VAL A 55 -16.96 -4.20 -12.71
CA VAL A 55 -17.54 -3.99 -11.38
C VAL A 55 -16.64 -3.06 -10.56
N HIS A 56 -17.20 -1.97 -10.05
CA HIS A 56 -16.56 -1.13 -9.03
C HIS A 56 -16.49 -1.93 -7.72
N LEU A 57 -15.48 -2.78 -7.60
CA LEU A 57 -15.17 -3.52 -6.40
C LEU A 57 -14.44 -2.58 -5.43
N SER A 58 -15.21 -1.94 -4.55
CA SER A 58 -14.63 -1.26 -3.40
C SER A 58 -14.43 -2.25 -2.26
N VAL A 59 -13.20 -2.29 -1.76
CA VAL A 59 -12.77 -3.17 -0.69
C VAL A 59 -12.96 -2.47 0.63
N THR A 60 -13.81 -3.00 1.50
CA THR A 60 -13.77 -2.63 2.93
C THR A 60 -13.13 -3.77 3.70
N LEU A 61 -12.03 -3.45 4.39
CA LEU A 61 -11.31 -4.38 5.24
C LEU A 61 -12.16 -4.62 6.49
N THR A 62 -12.63 -5.86 6.65
CA THR A 62 -13.28 -6.29 7.91
C THR A 62 -12.58 -7.54 8.39
N TRP A 63 -12.04 -7.50 9.61
CA TRP A 63 -11.35 -8.63 10.20
C TRP A 63 -12.34 -9.59 10.87
N THR A 64 -12.21 -10.87 10.54
CA THR A 64 -12.76 -11.98 11.32
C THR A 64 -11.65 -12.58 12.20
N PRO A 65 -11.99 -13.26 13.31
CA PRO A 65 -11.03 -13.87 14.23
C PRO A 65 -10.06 -14.92 13.60
N SER A 66 -10.21 -15.23 12.31
CA SER A 66 -9.40 -16.16 11.51
C SER A 66 -8.18 -15.55 10.82
N HIS A 67 -7.85 -14.28 11.09
CA HIS A 67 -6.72 -13.56 10.46
C HIS A 67 -6.75 -13.43 8.93
N SER A 68 -7.93 -13.63 8.34
CA SER A 68 -8.16 -13.45 6.91
C SER A 68 -8.69 -12.04 6.65
N VAL A 69 -7.97 -11.26 5.85
CA VAL A 69 -8.48 -9.99 5.30
C VAL A 69 -9.66 -10.31 4.39
N LEU A 70 -10.89 -10.12 4.88
CA LEU A 70 -12.08 -10.28 4.05
C LEU A 70 -12.31 -9.00 3.25
N PHE A 71 -12.13 -9.11 1.95
CA PHE A 71 -12.50 -8.11 0.97
C PHE A 71 -14.03 -8.11 0.82
N ARG A 72 -14.74 -7.30 1.62
CA ARG A 72 -16.20 -7.15 1.44
C ARG A 72 -16.50 -6.20 0.29
N ASN A 73 -17.36 -6.65 -0.63
CA ASN A 73 -18.03 -5.83 -1.63
C ASN A 73 -19.03 -4.91 -0.93
N LEU A 74 -18.62 -3.68 -0.60
CA LEU A 74 -19.59 -2.63 -0.25
C LEU A 74 -19.82 -1.77 -1.48
N THR A 75 -21.09 -1.52 -1.82
CA THR A 75 -21.48 -0.45 -2.74
C THR A 75 -21.18 0.90 -2.07
N MET A 76 -19.99 1.45 -2.34
CA MET A 76 -19.61 2.76 -1.80
C MET A 76 -20.35 3.87 -2.56
N LYS A 77 -20.88 4.84 -1.80
CA LYS A 77 -21.34 6.10 -2.36
C LYS A 77 -20.16 6.78 -3.10
N PRO A 78 -20.34 7.15 -4.38
CA PRO A 78 -19.24 7.53 -5.27
C PRO A 78 -18.34 8.66 -4.72
N TRP A 79 -18.91 9.65 -4.03
CA TRP A 79 -18.22 10.86 -3.59
C TRP A 79 -17.22 10.71 -2.42
N GLN A 80 -16.97 9.50 -1.91
CA GLN A 80 -16.11 9.29 -0.73
C GLN A 80 -14.89 8.38 -0.99
N ILE A 81 -14.57 8.08 -2.25
CA ILE A 81 -13.47 7.15 -2.55
C ILE A 81 -12.12 7.86 -2.47
N GLN A 82 -11.27 7.34 -1.59
CA GLN A 82 -9.84 7.64 -1.50
C GLN A 82 -9.05 6.38 -1.87
N SER A 83 -7.80 6.55 -2.28
CA SER A 83 -6.88 5.43 -2.49
C SER A 83 -5.68 5.57 -1.58
N CYS A 84 -5.51 4.61 -0.68
CA CYS A 84 -4.31 4.45 0.12
C CYS A 84 -3.30 3.65 -0.71
N VAL A 85 -2.19 4.27 -1.08
CA VAL A 85 -1.17 3.69 -1.96
C VAL A 85 0.10 3.43 -1.17
N PHE A 86 0.70 2.27 -1.41
CA PHE A 86 1.95 1.83 -0.82
C PHE A 86 3.00 1.69 -1.92
N CYS A 87 4.16 2.31 -1.73
CA CYS A 87 5.30 2.22 -2.64
C CYS A 87 6.55 1.79 -1.88
N SER A 88 7.21 0.74 -2.36
CA SER A 88 8.55 0.38 -1.90
C SER A 88 9.57 1.21 -2.66
N ALA A 89 10.50 1.83 -1.92
CA ALA A 89 11.63 2.58 -2.46
C ALA A 89 12.93 2.00 -1.90
N GLY A 90 13.79 1.51 -2.78
CA GLY A 90 15.10 0.98 -2.38
C GLY A 90 15.99 2.07 -1.80
N LEU A 91 16.72 1.72 -0.73
CA LEU A 91 17.62 2.66 -0.06
C LEU A 91 19.02 2.67 -0.68
N HIS A 92 19.57 1.48 -0.93
CA HIS A 92 20.86 1.33 -1.60
C HIS A 92 20.70 1.14 -3.11
N ALA A 93 19.73 0.31 -3.50
CA ALA A 93 19.36 0.13 -4.91
C ALA A 93 18.35 1.18 -5.36
N ARG A 94 18.56 1.73 -6.56
CA ARG A 94 17.65 2.72 -7.15
C ARG A 94 16.44 2.02 -7.78
N TYR A 95 15.37 1.83 -7.01
CA TYR A 95 14.08 1.43 -7.54
C TYR A 95 12.93 2.07 -6.75
N LYS A 96 11.79 2.23 -7.42
CA LYS A 96 10.52 2.59 -6.79
C LYS A 96 9.41 1.78 -7.44
N ILE A 97 8.71 0.97 -6.65
CA ILE A 97 7.69 0.05 -7.15
C ILE A 97 6.43 0.21 -6.28
N PRO A 98 5.25 0.44 -6.87
CA PRO A 98 4.00 0.37 -6.12
C PRO A 98 3.80 -1.07 -5.65
N VAL A 99 3.66 -1.26 -4.34
CA VAL A 99 3.49 -2.58 -3.71
C VAL A 99 2.05 -2.88 -3.33
N GLY A 100 1.17 -1.89 -3.36
CA GLY A 100 -0.25 -2.14 -3.20
C GLY A 100 -1.05 -0.85 -3.19
N TYR A 101 -2.33 -0.97 -3.45
CA TYR A 101 -3.27 0.13 -3.27
C TYR A 101 -4.59 -0.40 -2.75
N PHE A 102 -5.25 0.39 -1.90
CA PHE A 102 -6.52 0.04 -1.30
C PHE A 102 -7.49 1.20 -1.54
N PHE A 103 -8.70 0.91 -2.00
CA PHE A 103 -9.76 1.91 -2.05
C PHE A 103 -10.41 1.99 -0.68
N THR A 104 -10.44 3.19 -0.11
CA THR A 104 -10.89 3.43 1.26
C THR A 104 -11.90 4.58 1.28
N LYS A 105 -12.61 4.72 2.40
CA LYS A 105 -13.56 5.81 2.65
C LYS A 105 -12.96 6.84 3.63
N GLY A 106 -11.63 7.00 3.56
CA GLY A 106 -10.81 7.40 4.70
C GLY A 106 -10.59 6.21 5.63
N CYS A 107 -9.34 5.98 6.02
CA CYS A 107 -9.00 5.00 7.04
C CYS A 107 -9.13 5.62 8.43
N THR A 108 -9.52 4.82 9.43
CA THR A 108 -9.15 5.15 10.82
C THR A 108 -7.67 4.84 11.04
N GLU A 109 -7.09 5.37 12.12
CA GLU A 109 -5.71 5.09 12.50
C GLU A 109 -5.43 3.59 12.68
N GLU A 110 -6.38 2.82 13.25
CA GLU A 110 -6.24 1.37 13.41
C GLU A 110 -6.27 0.64 12.05
N GLN A 111 -7.20 1.02 11.18
CA GLN A 111 -7.32 0.45 9.84
C GLN A 111 -6.05 0.69 9.02
N LEU A 112 -5.52 1.92 9.07
CA LEU A 112 -4.29 2.25 8.35
C LEU A 112 -3.09 1.51 8.92
N ALA A 113 -2.96 1.41 10.25
CA ALA A 113 -1.89 0.66 10.90
C ALA A 113 -1.95 -0.82 10.52
N GLU A 114 -3.15 -1.40 10.44
CA GLU A 114 -3.36 -2.79 10.07
C GLU A 114 -3.02 -3.08 8.60
N VAL A 115 -3.49 -2.23 7.66
CA VAL A 115 -3.10 -2.34 6.25
C VAL A 115 -1.60 -2.20 6.09
N SER A 116 -1.01 -1.22 6.77
CA SER A 116 0.43 -1.01 6.75
C SER A 116 1.17 -2.26 7.23
N ARG A 117 0.72 -2.87 8.34
CA ARG A 117 1.29 -4.12 8.84
C ARG A 117 1.17 -5.25 7.82
N TYR A 118 0.02 -5.43 7.19
CA TYR A 118 -0.18 -6.44 6.16
C TYR A 118 0.76 -6.24 4.96
N VAL A 119 0.88 -5.00 4.47
CA VAL A 119 1.78 -4.67 3.34
C VAL A 119 3.25 -4.89 3.72
N ILE A 120 3.66 -4.48 4.92
CA ILE A 120 5.01 -4.72 5.45
C ILE A 120 5.28 -6.23 5.48
N GLN A 121 4.42 -7.02 6.12
CA GLN A 121 4.58 -8.48 6.24
C GLN A 121 4.65 -9.15 4.86
N THR A 122 3.78 -8.76 3.93
CA THR A 122 3.75 -9.33 2.58
C THR A 122 4.99 -8.96 1.78
N THR A 123 5.46 -7.71 1.89
CA THR A 123 6.69 -7.24 1.23
C THR A 123 7.92 -7.96 1.79
N THR A 124 7.98 -8.13 3.10
CA THR A 124 9.04 -8.89 3.78
C THR A 124 9.02 -10.37 3.40
N TYR A 125 7.84 -10.98 3.28
CA TYR A 125 7.69 -12.37 2.84
C TYR A 125 8.24 -12.61 1.42
N VAL A 126 8.14 -11.61 0.53
CA VAL A 126 8.74 -11.67 -0.82
C VAL A 126 10.27 -11.59 -0.77
N GLY A 127 10.86 -11.13 0.33
CA GLY A 127 12.32 -11.07 0.54
C GLY A 127 12.91 -9.66 0.53
N ILE A 128 12.08 -8.62 0.60
CA ILE A 128 12.52 -7.22 0.72
C ILE A 128 12.46 -6.79 2.19
N ASN A 129 13.55 -6.27 2.73
CA ASN A 129 13.60 -5.83 4.12
C ASN A 129 13.11 -4.38 4.26
N VAL A 130 11.93 -4.19 4.85
CA VAL A 130 11.36 -2.86 5.14
C VAL A 130 11.90 -2.34 6.46
N ILE A 131 12.70 -1.27 6.43
CA ILE A 131 13.31 -0.71 7.66
C ILE A 131 12.63 0.55 8.19
N CYS A 132 11.89 1.26 7.34
CA CYS A 132 11.14 2.43 7.76
C CYS A 132 9.87 2.60 6.92
N VAL A 133 8.87 3.20 7.55
CA VAL A 133 7.62 3.61 6.90
C VAL A 133 7.61 5.13 6.87
N VAL A 134 7.31 5.70 5.71
CA VAL A 134 7.27 7.14 5.47
C VAL A 134 5.85 7.51 5.11
N THR A 135 5.27 8.44 5.87
CA THR A 135 3.94 8.99 5.63
C THR A 135 4.00 10.51 5.59
N ASP A 136 2.95 11.16 5.09
CA ASP A 136 2.77 12.58 5.36
C ASP A 136 2.50 12.82 6.86
N SER A 137 2.43 14.09 7.27
CA SER A 137 2.14 14.48 8.66
C SER A 137 0.65 14.57 8.97
N HIS A 138 -0.23 13.93 8.19
CA HIS A 138 -1.66 13.92 8.48
C HIS A 138 -1.93 13.19 9.81
N ARG A 139 -2.86 13.72 10.61
CA ARG A 139 -3.12 13.24 11.99
C ARG A 139 -3.37 11.73 12.06
N ILE A 140 -4.13 11.20 11.10
CA ILE A 140 -4.46 9.77 11.01
C ILE A 140 -3.20 8.94 10.75
N ASN A 141 -2.32 9.40 9.87
CA ASN A 141 -1.07 8.71 9.54
C ASN A 141 -0.14 8.67 10.74
N VAL A 142 0.03 9.82 11.43
CA VAL A 142 0.85 9.90 12.65
C VAL A 142 0.32 8.94 13.73
N ALA A 143 -0.99 8.94 13.99
CA ALA A 143 -1.61 8.04 14.96
C ALA A 143 -1.45 6.57 14.56
N ALA A 144 -1.65 6.23 13.28
CA ALA A 144 -1.47 4.88 12.75
C ALA A 144 -0.03 4.38 12.94
N MET A 145 0.97 5.23 12.68
CA MET A 145 2.38 4.85 12.86
C MET A 145 2.71 4.58 14.34
N GLN A 146 2.08 5.28 15.28
CA GLN A 146 2.27 5.01 16.72
C GLN A 146 1.70 3.66 17.17
N ILE A 147 0.73 3.11 16.43
CA ILE A 147 0.14 1.78 16.69
C ILE A 147 1.06 0.66 16.17
N LEU A 148 1.95 0.94 15.21
CA LEU A 148 2.85 -0.08 14.67
C LEU A 148 3.90 -0.50 15.71
N PRO A 149 4.15 -1.82 15.88
CA PRO A 149 5.18 -2.30 16.79
C PRO A 149 6.57 -1.83 16.33
N GLY A 150 7.38 -1.32 17.25
CA GLY A 150 8.73 -0.78 16.95
C GLY A 150 8.76 0.67 16.45
N ALA A 151 7.64 1.39 16.54
CA ALA A 151 7.58 2.80 16.18
C ALA A 151 8.32 3.70 17.19
N GLU A 152 9.63 3.85 17.03
CA GLU A 152 10.37 4.98 17.58
C GLU A 152 10.15 6.20 16.67
N GLY A 153 9.00 6.87 16.83
CA GLY A 153 8.59 7.99 15.99
C GLY A 153 9.61 9.13 16.05
N LYS A 154 10.39 9.31 14.99
CA LYS A 154 11.19 10.53 14.76
C LYS A 154 10.41 11.44 13.82
N THR A 155 9.78 12.47 14.38
CA THR A 155 9.22 13.54 13.56
C THR A 155 10.38 14.39 13.04
N CYS A 156 10.49 14.54 11.71
CA CYS A 156 11.41 15.50 11.12
C CYS A 156 10.86 16.91 11.38
N SER A 157 11.26 17.51 12.50
CA SER A 157 10.94 18.90 12.88
C SER A 157 11.89 19.90 12.21
N THR A 158 12.11 19.77 10.90
CA THR A 158 12.78 20.81 10.11
C THR A 158 11.74 21.56 9.28
N PRO A 159 11.44 22.83 9.59
CA PRO A 159 10.61 23.64 8.71
C PRO A 159 11.34 23.81 7.36
N CYS A 160 10.61 23.55 6.27
CA CYS A 160 11.04 23.88 4.92
C CYS A 160 11.04 25.40 4.70
#